data_AF-A0A6V8ESI6-F1
#
_entry.id   AF-A0A6V8ESI6-F1
#
_cell.length_a   1.000
_cell.length_b   1.000
_cell.length_c   1.000
_cell.angle_alpha   90.00
_cell.angle_beta   90.00
_cell.angle_gamma   90.00
#
_symmetry.space_group_name_H-M   'P 1'
#
loop_
_entity.id
_entity.type
_entity.pdbx_description
1 polymer ?
#
loop_
_entity_poly.entity_id
_entity_poly.type
_entity_poly.pdbx_seq_one_letter_code
_entity_poly.pdbx_strand_id
1 'polypeptide(L)'
;VAITAEVTQANGVPVTSSPSTYTVLAIIRQFSRLRVESDVAFIQLRPKVDTNLVFAVHNDGNAMDRFAIGIDNREELNDEGFQLSIPLVSVEIESLAPPQKIYVQMRTPKNQ
;
A
#
# COMPACT_ATOMS: atom_id res chain seq x y z
N VAL A 1 16.94 -5.98 -19.21
CA VAL A 1 16.43 -7.37 -19.20
C VAL A 1 17.26 -8.17 -20.18
N ALA A 2 17.69 -9.38 -19.80
CA ALA A 2 18.50 -10.25 -20.66
C ALA A 2 17.72 -11.54 -20.92
N ILE A 3 17.66 -11.94 -22.19
CA ILE A 3 17.08 -13.22 -22.60
C ILE A 3 18.25 -14.08 -23.06
N THR A 4 18.44 -15.23 -22.41
CA THR A 4 19.42 -16.24 -22.82
C THR A 4 18.66 -17.41 -23.40
N ALA A 5 18.96 -17.74 -24.65
CA ALA A 5 18.37 -18.88 -25.35
C ALA A 5 19.47 -19.84 -25.80
N GLU A 6 19.21 -21.14 -25.67
CA GLU A 6 20.07 -22.22 -26.16
C GLU A 6 19.21 -23.18 -26.97
N VAL A 7 19.72 -23.61 -28.12
CA VAL A 7 19.06 -24.65 -28.92
C VAL A 7 19.52 -26.00 -28.38
N THR A 8 18.61 -26.74 -27.76
CA THR A 8 18.88 -28.07 -27.18
C THR A 8 18.51 -29.22 -28.13
N GLN A 9 17.69 -28.94 -29.15
CA GLN A 9 17.26 -29.91 -30.17
C GLN A 9 17.05 -29.23 -31.52
N ALA A 10 17.54 -29.85 -32.59
CA ALA A 10 17.27 -29.45 -33.97
C ALA A 10 16.77 -30.66 -34.76
N ASN A 11 15.61 -30.53 -35.40
CA ASN A 11 14.98 -31.62 -36.19
C ASN A 11 14.84 -32.94 -35.42
N GLY A 12 14.48 -32.89 -34.14
CA GLY A 12 14.30 -34.09 -33.32
C GLY A 12 15.60 -34.69 -32.76
N VAL A 13 16.77 -34.18 -33.15
CA VAL A 13 18.07 -34.66 -32.67
C VAL A 13 18.65 -33.69 -31.63
N PRO A 14 19.15 -34.17 -30.48
CA PRO A 14 19.83 -33.33 -29.50
C PRO A 14 21.05 -32.65 -30.12
N VAL A 15 21.21 -31.35 -29.89
CA VAL A 15 22.37 -30.58 -30.37
C VAL A 15 22.98 -29.79 -29.23
N THR A 16 24.31 -29.67 -29.24
CA THR A 16 25.04 -28.79 -28.32
C THR A 16 25.20 -27.44 -29.01
N SER A 17 24.64 -26.38 -28.43
CA SER A 17 24.80 -25.02 -28.96
C SER A 17 25.29 -24.07 -27.88
N SER A 18 25.96 -23.00 -28.28
CA SER A 18 26.37 -21.97 -27.32
C SER A 18 25.18 -21.06 -26.99
N PRO A 19 24.91 -20.78 -25.71
CA PRO A 19 23.84 -19.86 -25.32
C PRO A 19 24.04 -18.49 -25.97
N SER A 20 23.00 -17.99 -26.61
CA SER A 20 22.97 -16.63 -27.17
C SER A 20 22.21 -15.72 -26.21
N THR A 21 22.88 -14.69 -25.71
CA THR A 21 22.26 -13.68 -24.84
C THR A 21 21.95 -12.43 -25.66
N TYR A 22 20.68 -12.05 -25.70
CA TYR A 22 20.22 -10.80 -26.31
C TYR A 22 19.85 -9.80 -25.21
N THR A 23 20.44 -8.62 -25.27
CA THR A 23 20.04 -7.49 -24.43
C THR A 23 18.85 -6.80 -25.07
N VAL A 24 17.69 -6.86 -24.41
CA VAL A 24 16.48 -6.17 -24.86
C VAL A 24 16.22 -4.93 -24.00
N LEU A 25 15.87 -3.83 -24.67
CA LEU A 25 15.34 -2.65 -24.02
C LEU A 25 13.90 -2.94 -23.57
N ALA A 26 13.72 -3.13 -22.26
CA ALA A 26 12.41 -3.30 -21.66
C ALA A 26 11.99 -1.99 -20.99
N ILE A 27 10.84 -1.44 -21.39
CA ILE A 27 10.23 -0.28 -20.71
C ILE A 27 9.27 -0.84 -19.65
N ILE A 28 9.69 -0.84 -18.39
CA ILE A 28 8.83 -1.20 -17.26
C ILE A 28 8.09 0.07 -16.83
N ARG A 29 6.78 0.15 -17.09
CA ARG A 29 5.95 1.28 -16.65
C ARG A 29 5.65 1.14 -15.17
N GLN A 30 6.01 2.15 -14.39
CA GLN A 30 5.65 2.22 -12.98
C GLN A 30 4.19 2.67 -12.83
N PHE A 31 3.45 2.03 -11.94
CA PHE A 31 2.10 2.41 -11.54
C PHE A 31 1.98 2.30 -10.03
N SER A 32 1.27 3.26 -9.44
CA SER A 32 0.87 3.21 -8.04
C SER A 32 -0.55 2.65 -7.94
N ARG A 33 -0.78 1.78 -6.96
CA ARG A 33 -2.12 1.29 -6.63
C ARG A 33 -2.25 1.17 -5.12
N LEU A 34 -3.19 1.92 -4.57
CA LEU A 34 -3.44 1.99 -3.14
C LEU A 34 -4.73 1.27 -2.80
N ARG A 35 -4.71 0.49 -1.73
CA ARG A 35 -5.91 -0.07 -1.10
C ARG A 35 -5.87 0.18 0.40
N VAL A 36 -6.98 0.65 0.95
CA VAL A 36 -7.15 0.90 2.39
C VAL A 36 -8.23 -0.05 2.90
N GLU A 37 -7.91 -0.77 3.96
CA GLU A 37 -8.83 -1.67 4.64
C GLU A 37 -9.05 -1.17 6.06
N SER A 38 -10.30 -1.14 6.52
CA SER A 38 -10.62 -0.87 7.92
C SER A 38 -10.70 -2.19 8.67
N ASP A 39 -10.12 -2.24 9.87
CA ASP A 39 -10.29 -3.40 10.76
C ASP A 39 -11.75 -3.55 11.21
N VAL A 40 -12.47 -2.42 11.34
CA VAL A 40 -13.85 -2.38 11.80
C VAL A 40 -14.70 -1.57 10.83
N ALA A 41 -15.80 -2.15 10.34
CA ALA A 41 -16.72 -1.49 9.41
C ALA A 41 -17.65 -0.47 10.10
N PHE A 42 -18.01 -0.73 11.36
CA PHE A 42 -18.88 0.14 12.14
C PHE A 42 -18.55 0.04 13.63
N ILE A 43 -18.46 1.19 14.29
CA ILE A 43 -18.28 1.27 15.74
C ILE A 43 -19.25 2.29 16.32
N GLN A 44 -19.90 1.93 17.43
CA GLN A 44 -20.69 2.86 18.22
C GLN A 44 -19.86 3.30 19.43
N LEU A 45 -19.67 4.61 19.57
CA LEU A 45 -18.86 5.18 20.64
C LEU A 45 -19.72 5.83 21.71
N ARG A 46 -19.28 5.70 22.96
CA ARG A 46 -19.85 6.45 24.08
C ARG A 46 -19.14 7.81 24.21
N PRO A 47 -19.78 8.81 24.84
CA PRO A 47 -19.11 10.07 25.20
C PRO A 47 -17.89 9.82 26.09
N LYS A 48 -16.88 10.70 25.98
CA LYS A 48 -15.64 10.67 26.77
C LYS A 48 -14.81 9.39 26.63
N VAL A 49 -14.82 8.79 25.44
CA VAL A 49 -14.03 7.59 25.14
C VAL A 49 -12.93 7.95 24.14
N ASP A 50 -11.74 7.43 24.43
CA ASP A 50 -10.61 7.42 23.51
C ASP A 50 -10.61 6.09 22.76
N THR A 51 -10.51 6.14 21.44
CA THR A 51 -10.52 4.94 20.58
C THR A 51 -9.50 5.09 19.47
N ASN A 52 -8.78 3.99 19.21
CA ASN A 52 -7.88 3.88 18.07
C ASN A 52 -8.63 3.21 16.92
N LEU A 53 -8.81 3.96 15.83
CA LEU A 53 -9.25 3.40 14.56
C LEU A 53 -8.01 2.89 13.82
N VAL A 54 -8.06 1.64 13.35
CA VAL A 54 -6.93 0.99 12.68
C VAL A 54 -7.27 0.79 11.21
N PHE A 55 -6.42 1.34 10.35
CA PHE A 55 -6.50 1.18 8.91
C PHE A 55 -5.26 0.47 8.38
N ALA A 56 -5.45 -0.57 7.58
CA ALA A 56 -4.38 -1.28 6.89
C ALA A 56 -4.21 -0.71 5.48
N VAL A 57 -3.04 -0.13 5.22
CA VAL A 57 -2.70 0.51 3.94
C VAL A 57 -1.80 -0.42 3.15
N HIS A 58 -2.22 -0.72 1.91
CA HIS A 58 -1.56 -1.63 0.98
C HIS A 58 -1.01 -0.87 -0.22
N ASN A 59 0.23 -1.19 -0.61
CA ASN A 59 0.79 -0.80 -1.89
C ASN A 59 0.72 -1.98 -2.87
N ASP A 60 -0.35 -2.02 -3.66
CA ASP A 60 -0.57 -2.99 -4.74
C ASP A 60 0.06 -2.48 -6.08
N GLY A 61 0.84 -1.40 -6.03
CA GLY A 61 1.62 -0.86 -7.14
C GLY A 61 2.80 -1.77 -7.49
N ASN A 62 3.66 -1.31 -8.39
CA ASN A 62 4.88 -2.03 -8.80
C ASN A 62 6.18 -1.28 -8.47
N ALA A 63 6.10 -0.25 -7.65
CA ALA A 63 7.24 0.54 -7.17
C ALA A 63 7.06 0.87 -5.68
N MET A 64 8.14 1.34 -5.05
CA MET A 64 8.08 1.87 -3.69
C MET A 64 7.47 3.27 -3.74
N ASP A 65 6.35 3.43 -3.04
CA ASP A 65 5.58 4.67 -3.04
C ASP A 65 5.49 5.24 -1.62
N ARG A 66 5.45 6.57 -1.57
CA ARG A 66 5.27 7.35 -0.34
C ARG A 66 3.84 7.88 -0.28
N PHE A 67 3.12 7.56 0.79
CA PHE A 67 1.73 7.96 0.96
C PHE A 67 1.60 9.09 1.98
N ALA A 68 0.70 10.02 1.67
CA ALA A 68 0.22 11.05 2.59
C ALA A 68 -1.20 10.66 3.01
N ILE A 69 -1.46 10.72 4.32
CA ILE A 69 -2.74 10.29 4.90
C ILE A 69 -3.40 11.51 5.51
N GLY A 70 -4.64 11.75 5.11
CA GLY A 70 -5.50 12.82 5.62
C GLY A 70 -6.88 12.29 5.95
N ILE A 71 -7.57 12.99 6.84
CA ILE A 71 -8.99 12.80 7.12
C ILE A 71 -9.72 13.97 6.47
N ASP A 72 -10.61 13.66 5.53
CA ASP A 72 -11.28 14.66 4.70
C ASP A 72 -12.21 15.55 5.55
N ASN A 73 -13.04 14.93 6.38
CA ASN A 73 -13.98 15.61 7.28
C ASN A 73 -13.37 15.99 8.65
N ARG A 74 -12.05 16.20 8.73
CA ARG A 74 -11.36 16.48 10.01
C ARG A 74 -11.86 17.76 10.68
N GLU A 75 -12.17 18.79 9.89
CA GLU A 75 -12.61 20.10 10.40
C GLU A 75 -14.02 20.01 11.00
N GLU A 76 -14.96 19.40 10.26
CA GLU A 76 -16.32 19.15 10.73
C GLU A 76 -16.33 18.36 12.05
N LEU A 77 -15.52 17.29 12.13
CA LEU A 77 -15.39 16.50 13.35
C LEU A 77 -14.84 17.32 14.52
N ASN A 78 -13.88 18.22 14.27
CA ASN A 78 -13.35 19.08 15.32
C ASN A 78 -14.40 20.11 15.80
N ASP A 79 -15.19 20.67 14.90
CA ASP A 79 -16.26 21.62 15.21
C ASP A 79 -17.38 20.95 16.04
N GLU A 80 -17.66 19.66 15.79
CA GLU A 80 -18.54 18.83 16.61
C GLU A 80 -17.92 18.38 17.94
N GLY A 81 -16.66 18.74 18.21
CA GLY A 81 -15.97 18.49 19.48
C GLY A 81 -15.24 17.15 19.56
N PHE A 82 -15.13 16.40 18.45
CA PHE A 82 -14.19 15.28 18.37
C PHE A 82 -12.77 15.81 18.32
N GLN A 83 -11.82 15.01 18.81
CA GLN A 83 -10.40 15.31 18.64
C GLN A 83 -9.74 14.14 17.92
N LEU A 84 -9.21 14.40 16.73
CA LEU A 84 -8.49 13.41 15.94
C LEU A 84 -6.99 13.73 15.93
N SER A 85 -6.19 12.73 16.31
CA SER A 85 -4.75 12.74 16.17
C SER A 85 -4.34 11.65 15.21
N ILE A 86 -3.83 12.06 14.06
CA ILE A 86 -3.16 11.19 13.12
C ILE A 86 -1.67 11.41 13.35
N PRO A 87 -0.88 10.37 13.64
CA PRO A 87 0.57 10.51 13.56
C PRO A 87 0.88 10.93 12.12
N LEU A 88 1.45 12.13 11.94
CA LEU A 88 1.89 12.67 10.65
C LEU A 88 3.10 11.86 10.15
N VAL A 89 2.85 10.60 9.81
CA VAL A 89 3.83 9.69 9.26
C VAL A 89 3.50 9.53 7.80
N SER A 90 4.31 10.18 6.97
CA SER A 90 4.33 9.77 5.59
C SER A 90 4.96 8.38 5.57
N VAL A 91 4.17 7.40 5.13
CA VAL A 91 4.59 6.01 5.12
C VAL A 91 5.13 5.66 3.76
N GLU A 92 6.33 5.10 3.75
CA GLU A 92 6.91 4.48 2.57
C GLU A 92 6.64 3.00 2.64
N ILE A 93 5.96 2.46 1.62
CA ILE A 93 5.55 1.07 1.56
C ILE A 93 6.11 0.48 0.27
N GLU A 94 6.89 -0.59 0.41
CA GLU A 94 7.38 -1.34 -0.74
C GLU A 94 6.22 -2.04 -1.48
N SER A 95 6.38 -2.21 -2.79
CA SER A 95 5.44 -2.91 -3.65
C SER A 95 5.16 -4.33 -3.12
N LEU A 96 3.88 -4.69 -2.95
CA LEU A 96 3.42 -6.00 -2.48
C LEU A 96 3.91 -6.41 -1.07
N ALA A 97 4.41 -5.45 -0.28
CA ALA A 97 4.78 -5.68 1.11
C ALA A 97 3.54 -5.89 1.99
N PRO A 98 3.70 -6.49 3.20
CA PRO A 98 2.62 -6.55 4.19
C PRO A 98 2.06 -5.16 4.49
N PRO A 99 0.75 -5.04 4.76
CA PRO A 99 0.11 -3.74 4.97
C PRO A 99 0.68 -3.02 6.19
N GLN A 100 0.88 -1.71 6.04
CA GLN A 100 1.19 -0.87 7.19
C GLN A 100 -0.08 -0.47 7.92
N LYS A 101 -0.06 -0.64 9.25
CA LYS A 101 -1.17 -0.25 10.12
C LYS A 101 -1.02 1.20 10.56
N ILE A 102 -2.06 1.97 10.27
CA ILE A 102 -2.18 3.36 10.65
C ILE A 102 -3.18 3.47 11.78
N TYR A 103 -2.74 4.09 12.87
CA TYR A 103 -3.53 4.30 14.07
C TYR A 103 -4.02 5.74 14.09
N VAL A 104 -5.32 5.92 13.90
CA VAL A 104 -5.98 7.21 14.09
C VAL A 104 -6.54 7.23 15.50
N GLN A 105 -6.00 8.08 16.36
CA GLN A 105 -6.52 8.24 17.71
C GLN A 105 -7.67 9.24 17.66
N MET A 106 -8.83 8.83 18.12
CA MET A 106 -10.01 9.67 18.18
C MET A 106 -10.53 9.74 19.61
N ARG A 107 -10.81 10.95 20.07
CA ARG A 107 -11.49 11.23 21.34
C ARG A 107 -12.87 11.79 21.04
N THR A 108 -13.89 11.19 21.64
CA THR A 108 -15.28 11.67 21.51
C THR A 108 -15.53 12.93 22.33
N PRO A 109 -16.52 13.77 21.94
CA PRO A 109 -16.88 14.97 22.67
C PRO A 109 -17.24 14.69 24.13
N LYS A 110 -17.01 15.67 25.00
CA LYS A 110 -17.29 15.53 26.44
C LYS A 110 -18.77 15.63 26.79
N ASN A 111 -19.56 16.32 25.95
CA ASN A 111 -21.00 16.51 26.11
C ASN A 111 -21.67 16.02 24.82
N GLN A 112 -22.65 15.12 24.95
CA GLN A 112 -23.57 14.70 23.88
C GLN A 112 -24.95 15.23 24.23
#